data_AF-A0A097PPY8-F1
#
_entry.id   AF-A0A097PPY8-F1
#
_cell.length_a   1.000
_cell.length_b   1.000
_cell.length_c   1.000
_cell.angle_alpha   90.00
_cell.angle_beta   90.00
_cell.angle_gamma   90.00
#
_symmetry.space_group_name_H-M   'P 1'
#
loop_
_entity.id
_entity.type
_entity.pdbx_description
1 polymer ?
#
loop_
_entity_poly.entity_id
_entity_poly.type
_entity_poly.pdbx_seq_one_letter_code
_entity_poly.pdbx_strand_id
1 'polypeptide(L)'
;TGEDSAKFELGEQKISSWIYFVGILGAVLFALDILWIEPSTGYGAAFINSVSGISESKEVIMLVLIFIFALVHSGMASLRDTCEKLMGKRAYRVLFAGLSLPLAVSTVVYFINHRYDGTQLWQVQSIPGLHELVWISNFISFFFLYPSTFNLLEVAAVDKPKLHLWETGIMRITRHPQMVGQVMWCLAHTLWIGNSVAAAASVGLIGHHLFGVWNGDRRLKTRYGEAFDALKSRTSVIPFAAILDGRQKLPKDYYKEFIRLPYLTITALTLGAYFAHPIMQASSFNLHW
;
A
#
# COMPACT_ATOMS: atom_id res chain seq x y z
N THR A 1 -16.76 -21.81 2.78
CA THR A 1 -15.44 -21.46 3.36
C THR A 1 -14.76 -20.49 2.40
N GLY A 2 -14.13 -19.44 2.92
CA GLY A 2 -13.40 -18.47 2.10
C GLY A 2 -12.13 -19.05 1.48
N GLU A 3 -11.53 -18.30 0.56
CA GLU A 3 -10.28 -18.66 -0.12
C GLU A 3 -9.06 -18.59 0.82
N ASP A 4 -8.00 -19.32 0.48
CA ASP A 4 -6.76 -19.38 1.25
C ASP A 4 -5.76 -18.28 0.82
N SER A 5 -5.47 -17.32 1.71
CA SER A 5 -4.57 -16.20 1.43
C SER A 5 -3.09 -16.61 1.44
N ALA A 6 -2.24 -16.00 0.62
CA ALA A 6 -0.81 -16.30 0.53
C ALA A 6 -0.45 -17.76 0.18
N LYS A 7 -1.42 -18.57 -0.26
CA LYS A 7 -1.14 -19.92 -0.78
C LYS A 7 -0.35 -19.79 -2.09
N PHE A 8 0.82 -20.41 -2.13
CA PHE A 8 1.71 -20.37 -3.30
C PHE A 8 2.25 -21.76 -3.58
N GLU A 9 1.78 -22.37 -4.67
CA GLU A 9 2.21 -23.71 -5.08
C GLU A 9 3.26 -23.62 -6.17
N LEU A 10 4.52 -23.90 -5.83
CA LEU A 10 5.67 -23.82 -6.75
C LEU A 10 5.47 -24.67 -8.02
N GLY A 11 4.91 -25.87 -7.88
CA GLY A 11 4.67 -26.79 -9.00
C GLY A 11 3.60 -26.33 -9.98
N GLU A 12 2.70 -25.43 -9.58
CA GLU A 12 1.65 -24.88 -10.44
C GLU A 12 2.11 -23.62 -11.20
N GLN A 13 3.30 -23.10 -10.90
CA GLN A 13 3.83 -21.88 -11.50
C GLN A 13 4.44 -22.13 -12.88
N LYS A 14 4.09 -21.29 -13.85
CA LYS A 14 4.71 -21.31 -15.19
C LYS A 14 5.86 -20.30 -15.25
N ILE A 15 7.06 -20.76 -15.55
CA ILE A 15 8.25 -19.90 -15.71
C ILE A 15 8.00 -18.78 -16.72
N SER A 16 7.29 -19.06 -17.82
CA SER A 16 6.92 -18.06 -18.83
C SER A 16 6.07 -16.92 -18.27
N SER A 17 5.17 -17.18 -17.32
CA SER A 17 4.39 -16.13 -16.65
C SER A 17 5.27 -15.20 -15.83
N TRP A 18 6.31 -15.74 -15.17
CA TRP A 18 7.26 -14.94 -14.38
C TRP A 18 8.20 -14.12 -15.26
N ILE A 19 8.66 -14.67 -16.39
CA ILE A 19 9.42 -13.91 -17.39
C ILE A 19 8.56 -12.74 -17.91
N TYR A 20 7.30 -13.01 -18.23
CA TYR A 20 6.36 -11.99 -18.70
C TYR A 20 6.09 -10.92 -17.64
N PHE A 21 5.92 -11.33 -16.38
CA PHE A 21 5.79 -10.43 -15.25
C PHE A 21 6.99 -9.49 -15.12
N VAL A 22 8.21 -10.03 -15.14
CA VAL A 22 9.45 -9.23 -15.06
C VAL A 22 9.54 -8.27 -16.23
N GLY A 23 9.20 -8.70 -17.45
CA GLY A 23 9.17 -7.85 -18.62
C GLY A 23 8.18 -6.69 -18.50
N ILE A 24 6.94 -6.96 -18.05
CA ILE A 24 5.93 -5.91 -17.82
C ILE A 24 6.40 -4.96 -16.72
N LEU A 25 6.86 -5.48 -15.58
CA LEU A 25 7.31 -4.68 -14.45
C LEU A 25 8.46 -3.76 -14.88
N GLY A 26 9.46 -4.31 -15.58
CA GLY A 26 10.57 -3.54 -16.12
C GLY A 26 10.12 -2.43 -17.07
N ALA A 27 9.21 -2.74 -18.00
CA ALA A 27 8.67 -1.73 -18.92
C ALA A 27 7.89 -0.62 -18.21
N VAL A 28 7.08 -0.97 -17.20
CA VAL A 28 6.33 0.02 -16.40
C VAL A 28 7.26 0.88 -15.58
N LEU A 29 8.26 0.30 -14.92
CA LEU A 29 9.25 1.06 -14.14
C LEU A 29 10.10 1.96 -15.02
N PHE A 30 10.53 1.48 -16.18
CA PHE A 30 11.27 2.28 -17.17
C PHE A 30 10.43 3.44 -17.72
N ALA A 31 9.15 3.20 -18.04
CA ALA A 31 8.25 4.26 -18.47
C ALA A 31 8.00 5.29 -17.36
N LEU A 32 7.82 4.83 -16.11
CA LEU A 32 7.67 5.71 -14.95
C LEU A 32 8.91 6.58 -14.75
N ASP A 33 10.09 5.99 -14.91
CA ASP A 33 11.37 6.68 -14.81
C ASP A 33 11.45 7.81 -15.84
N ILE A 34 11.39 7.49 -17.14
CA ILE A 34 11.55 8.49 -18.21
C ILE A 34 10.42 9.52 -18.25
N LEU A 35 9.17 9.09 -18.08
CA LEU A 35 8.01 9.98 -18.28
C LEU A 35 7.67 10.81 -17.04
N TRP A 36 8.20 10.46 -15.87
CA TRP A 36 7.81 11.11 -14.62
C TRP A 36 8.97 11.47 -13.71
N ILE A 37 9.90 10.55 -13.46
CA ILE A 37 10.95 10.72 -12.42
C ILE A 37 12.16 11.50 -12.97
N GLU A 38 12.66 11.11 -14.13
CA GLU A 38 13.88 11.63 -14.75
C GLU A 38 13.80 13.17 -14.89
N PRO A 39 14.68 13.95 -14.23
CA PRO A 39 14.56 15.41 -14.19
C PRO A 39 14.58 16.09 -15.56
N SER A 40 15.24 15.47 -16.55
CA SER A 40 15.37 16.03 -17.90
C SER A 40 14.17 15.79 -18.82
N THR A 41 13.43 14.69 -18.62
CA THR A 41 12.34 14.28 -19.53
C THR A 41 10.98 14.13 -18.84
N GLY A 42 10.97 13.95 -17.53
CA GLY A 42 9.80 13.62 -16.73
C GLY A 42 8.95 14.82 -16.31
N TYR A 43 7.66 14.58 -16.09
CA TYR A 43 6.70 15.60 -15.65
C TYR A 43 6.60 15.76 -14.12
N GLY A 44 7.29 14.92 -13.33
CA GLY A 44 7.16 14.91 -11.87
C GLY A 44 7.52 16.24 -11.22
N ALA A 45 8.62 16.88 -11.64
CA ALA A 45 9.02 18.19 -11.14
C ALA A 45 7.98 19.28 -11.46
N ALA A 46 7.46 19.29 -12.69
CA ALA A 46 6.41 20.24 -13.08
C ALA A 46 5.12 20.05 -12.28
N PHE A 47 4.73 18.80 -12.03
CA PHE A 47 3.59 18.46 -11.17
C PHE A 47 3.80 18.97 -9.74
N ILE A 48 4.94 18.63 -9.12
CA ILE A 48 5.26 19.05 -7.75
C ILE A 48 5.35 20.58 -7.62
N ASN A 49 5.96 21.27 -8.58
CA ASN A 49 6.01 22.73 -8.60
C ASN A 49 4.62 23.36 -8.70
N SER A 50 3.75 22.77 -9.53
CA SER A 50 2.37 23.25 -9.69
C SER A 50 1.57 23.12 -8.40
N VAL A 51 1.69 21.98 -7.69
CA VAL A 51 1.02 21.77 -6.40
C VAL A 51 1.64 22.65 -5.32
N SER A 52 2.97 22.79 -5.32
CA SER A 52 3.69 23.64 -4.35
C SER A 52 3.38 25.12 -4.51
N GLY A 53 2.93 25.57 -5.68
CA GLY A 53 2.45 26.94 -5.90
C GLY A 53 1.15 27.30 -5.16
N ILE A 54 0.46 26.32 -4.54
CA ILE A 54 -0.80 26.54 -3.82
C ILE A 54 -0.57 27.15 -2.42
N SER A 55 0.55 26.84 -1.77
CA SER A 55 0.80 27.23 -0.38
C SER A 55 2.28 27.13 -0.04
N GLU A 56 2.79 28.01 0.82
CA GLU A 56 4.15 27.91 1.35
C GLU A 56 4.31 26.81 2.41
N SER A 57 3.22 26.40 3.08
CA SER A 57 3.22 25.32 4.08
C SER A 57 3.39 23.94 3.43
N LYS A 58 4.43 23.23 3.86
CA LYS A 58 4.74 21.85 3.45
C LYS A 58 3.67 20.86 3.91
N GLU A 59 3.05 21.11 5.05
CA GLU A 59 1.91 20.34 5.57
C GLU A 59 0.71 20.42 4.62
N VAL A 60 0.37 21.63 4.14
CA VAL A 60 -0.73 21.84 3.20
C VAL A 60 -0.43 21.14 1.87
N ILE A 61 0.78 21.33 1.32
CA ILE A 61 1.19 20.67 0.07
C ILE A 61 1.11 19.14 0.23
N MET A 62 1.62 18.60 1.33
CA MET A 62 1.59 17.17 1.63
C MET A 62 0.15 16.63 1.64
N LEU A 63 -0.77 17.33 2.30
CA LEU A 63 -2.19 16.97 2.33
C LEU A 63 -2.84 17.05 0.95
N VAL A 64 -2.51 18.05 0.14
CA VAL A 64 -3.01 18.19 -1.23
C VAL A 64 -2.51 17.05 -2.13
N LEU A 65 -1.23 16.69 -2.04
CA LEU A 65 -0.67 15.55 -2.78
C LEU A 65 -1.37 14.24 -2.40
N ILE A 66 -1.56 13.99 -1.10
CA ILE A 66 -2.30 12.82 -0.63
C ILE A 66 -3.75 12.86 -1.12
N PHE A 67 -4.40 14.03 -1.12
CA PHE A 67 -5.77 14.18 -1.60
C PHE A 67 -5.88 13.88 -3.10
N ILE A 68 -4.99 14.41 -3.93
CA ILE A 68 -4.94 14.13 -5.39
C ILE A 68 -4.74 12.64 -5.61
N PHE A 69 -3.75 12.03 -4.93
CA PHE A 69 -3.51 10.59 -5.01
C PHE A 69 -4.76 9.80 -4.59
N ALA A 70 -5.35 10.12 -3.44
CA ALA A 70 -6.51 9.42 -2.89
C ALA A 70 -7.72 9.50 -3.83
N LEU A 71 -7.97 10.68 -4.41
CA LEU A 71 -9.05 10.94 -5.36
C LEU A 71 -8.87 10.10 -6.62
N VAL A 72 -7.70 10.16 -7.25
CA VAL A 72 -7.41 9.43 -8.49
C VAL A 72 -7.40 7.92 -8.23
N HIS A 73 -6.65 7.47 -7.23
CA HIS A 73 -6.51 6.05 -6.91
C HIS A 73 -7.85 5.40 -6.52
N SER A 74 -8.57 5.99 -5.56
CA SER A 74 -9.85 5.43 -5.10
C SER A 74 -10.98 5.65 -6.10
N GLY A 75 -10.97 6.78 -6.82
CA GLY A 75 -11.94 7.09 -7.86
C GLY A 75 -11.86 6.06 -8.98
N MET A 76 -10.66 5.84 -9.53
CA MET A 76 -10.45 4.78 -10.52
C MET A 76 -10.74 3.39 -9.94
N ALA A 77 -10.40 3.10 -8.67
CA ALA A 77 -10.74 1.80 -8.10
C ALA A 77 -12.27 1.56 -8.11
N SER A 78 -13.05 2.63 -7.94
CA SER A 78 -14.51 2.62 -7.95
C SER A 78 -15.12 2.56 -9.36
N LEU A 79 -14.45 3.17 -10.34
CA LEU A 79 -14.89 3.21 -11.74
C LEU A 79 -14.50 1.96 -12.54
N ARG A 80 -13.73 1.05 -11.94
CA ARG A 80 -13.16 -0.14 -12.60
C ARG A 80 -14.18 -0.91 -13.43
N ASP A 81 -15.29 -1.34 -12.83
CA ASP A 81 -16.25 -2.21 -13.54
C ASP A 81 -16.90 -1.51 -14.76
N THR A 82 -17.01 -0.18 -14.73
CA THR A 82 -17.52 0.62 -15.86
C THR A 82 -16.45 0.78 -16.93
N CYS A 83 -15.24 1.20 -16.56
CA CYS A 83 -14.17 1.44 -17.52
C CYS A 83 -13.64 0.15 -18.17
N GLU A 84 -13.60 -0.97 -17.42
CA GLU A 84 -13.23 -2.28 -17.98
C GLU A 84 -14.17 -2.74 -19.11
N LYS A 85 -15.46 -2.32 -19.09
CA LYS A 85 -16.42 -2.62 -20.16
C LYS A 85 -16.15 -1.79 -21.44
N LEU A 86 -15.57 -0.60 -21.29
CA LEU A 86 -15.33 0.33 -22.40
C LEU A 86 -14.02 0.06 -23.14
N MET A 87 -12.94 -0.19 -22.40
CA MET A 87 -11.59 -0.34 -22.98
C MET A 87 -10.92 -1.70 -22.70
N GLY A 88 -11.59 -2.58 -21.95
CA GLY A 88 -11.04 -3.87 -21.55
C GLY A 88 -10.16 -3.80 -20.30
N LYS A 89 -10.01 -4.95 -19.63
CA LYS A 89 -9.35 -5.09 -18.32
C LYS A 89 -7.88 -4.69 -18.33
N ARG A 90 -7.16 -5.07 -19.40
CA ARG A 90 -5.72 -4.84 -19.50
C ARG A 90 -5.41 -3.36 -19.73
N ALA A 91 -6.07 -2.72 -20.68
CA ALA A 91 -5.91 -1.28 -20.94
C ALA A 91 -6.26 -0.45 -19.70
N TYR A 92 -7.37 -0.78 -19.04
CA TYR A 92 -7.77 -0.10 -17.81
C TYR A 92 -6.72 -0.18 -16.70
N ARG A 93 -6.06 -1.34 -16.55
CA ARG A 93 -5.02 -1.52 -15.54
C ARG A 93 -3.74 -0.77 -15.84
N VAL A 94 -3.34 -0.72 -17.12
CA VAL A 94 -2.20 0.12 -17.54
C VAL A 94 -2.50 1.58 -17.25
N LEU A 95 -3.71 2.06 -17.56
CA LEU A 95 -4.14 3.42 -17.21
C LEU A 95 -4.15 3.65 -15.69
N PHE A 96 -4.73 2.71 -14.93
CA PHE A 96 -4.81 2.78 -13.47
C PHE A 96 -3.42 2.88 -12.84
N ALA A 97 -2.50 2.01 -13.25
CA ALA A 97 -1.13 1.99 -12.75
C ALA A 97 -0.34 3.22 -13.23
N GLY A 98 -0.49 3.58 -14.50
CA GLY A 98 0.16 4.73 -15.12
C GLY A 98 -0.26 6.08 -14.54
N LEU A 99 -1.42 6.17 -13.88
CA LEU A 99 -1.81 7.36 -13.11
C LEU A 99 -1.50 7.23 -11.62
N SER A 100 -1.72 6.06 -11.02
CA SER A 100 -1.52 5.88 -9.57
C SER A 100 -0.05 5.87 -9.16
N LEU A 101 0.83 5.23 -9.94
CA LEU A 101 2.24 5.10 -9.60
C LEU A 101 2.96 6.45 -9.61
N PRO A 102 2.82 7.31 -10.65
CA PRO A 102 3.39 8.65 -10.63
C PRO A 102 2.96 9.47 -9.42
N LEU A 103 1.66 9.49 -9.11
CA LEU A 103 1.12 10.24 -7.97
C LEU A 103 1.63 9.69 -6.63
N ALA A 104 1.72 8.36 -6.48
CA ALA A 104 2.28 7.73 -5.30
C ALA A 104 3.75 8.09 -5.11
N VAL A 105 4.57 7.97 -6.17
CA VAL A 105 6.00 8.30 -6.12
C VAL A 105 6.21 9.78 -5.80
N SER A 106 5.49 10.69 -6.46
CA SER A 106 5.52 12.12 -6.16
C SER A 106 5.21 12.42 -4.70
N THR A 107 4.18 11.79 -4.14
CA THR A 107 3.78 11.96 -2.74
C THR A 107 4.87 11.45 -1.78
N VAL A 108 5.46 10.29 -2.07
CA VAL A 108 6.52 9.69 -1.23
C VAL A 108 7.81 10.48 -1.29
N VAL A 109 8.27 10.87 -2.48
CA VAL A 109 9.50 11.66 -2.68
C VAL A 109 9.35 13.02 -2.00
N TYR A 110 8.22 13.70 -2.20
CA TYR A 110 7.96 14.98 -1.53
C TYR A 110 8.03 14.84 0.00
N PHE A 111 7.39 13.81 0.56
CA PHE A 111 7.48 13.53 1.99
C PHE A 111 8.93 13.32 2.43
N ILE A 112 9.71 12.49 1.73
CA ILE A 112 11.10 12.21 2.08
C ILE A 112 11.94 13.49 2.07
N ASN A 113 11.80 14.34 1.05
CA ASN A 113 12.59 15.56 0.90
C ASN A 113 12.22 16.61 1.96
N HIS A 114 10.96 16.66 2.38
CA HIS A 114 10.45 17.61 3.37
C HIS A 114 10.23 17.01 4.77
N ARG A 115 10.73 15.78 5.02
CA ARG A 115 10.43 15.03 6.26
C ARG A 115 10.88 15.70 7.54
N TYR A 116 11.83 16.62 7.48
CA TYR A 116 12.34 17.38 8.62
C TYR A 116 11.94 18.86 8.60
N ASP A 117 11.10 19.26 7.65
CA ASP A 117 10.51 20.59 7.63
C ASP A 117 9.37 20.69 8.66
N GLY A 118 8.81 21.90 8.78
CA GLY A 118 7.71 22.19 9.70
C GLY A 118 8.17 22.42 11.13
N THR A 119 7.22 22.34 12.06
CA THR A 119 7.45 22.57 13.49
C THR A 119 7.75 21.24 14.18
N GLN A 120 8.86 21.18 14.91
CA GLN A 120 9.15 20.05 15.81
C GLN A 120 8.13 20.04 16.96
N LEU A 121 7.43 18.93 17.12
CA LEU A 121 6.40 18.71 18.14
C LEU A 121 6.95 17.93 19.33
N TRP A 122 7.82 16.94 19.09
CA TRP A 122 8.53 16.18 20.12
C TRP A 122 9.84 15.59 19.59
N GLN A 123 10.80 15.34 20.48
CA GLN A 123 12.09 14.71 20.15
C GLN A 123 12.33 13.57 21.14
N VAL A 124 12.39 12.33 20.63
CA VAL A 124 12.31 11.11 21.45
C VAL A 124 13.38 10.08 21.08
N GLN A 125 14.22 10.37 20.09
CA GLN A 125 15.23 9.47 19.51
C GLN A 125 16.35 9.12 20.50
N SER A 126 16.52 9.89 21.59
CA SER A 126 17.45 9.60 22.67
C SER A 126 16.87 8.67 23.75
N ILE A 127 15.58 8.33 23.69
CA ILE A 127 14.94 7.44 24.66
C ILE A 127 15.35 6.00 24.38
N PRO A 128 15.96 5.28 25.35
CA PRO A 128 16.35 3.88 25.16
C PRO A 128 15.16 2.99 24.79
N GLY A 129 15.34 2.10 23.83
CA GLY A 129 14.29 1.17 23.39
C GLY A 129 13.31 1.74 22.36
N LEU A 130 13.31 3.06 22.12
CA LEU A 130 12.34 3.66 21.22
C LEU A 130 12.60 3.33 19.75
N HIS A 131 13.88 3.31 19.36
CA HIS A 131 14.26 2.87 18.02
C HIS A 131 13.76 1.45 17.75
N GLU A 132 13.97 0.53 18.69
CA GLU A 132 13.51 -0.86 18.59
C GLU A 132 11.98 -0.92 18.51
N LEU A 133 11.27 -0.12 19.31
CA LEU A 133 9.82 -0.04 19.25
C LEU A 133 9.31 0.38 17.88
N VAL A 134 9.83 1.47 17.30
CA VAL A 134 9.38 1.97 15.99
C VAL A 134 9.79 1.01 14.87
N TRP A 135 10.96 0.38 14.99
CA TRP A 135 11.45 -0.61 14.03
C TRP A 135 10.57 -1.86 14.03
N ILE A 136 10.30 -2.45 15.20
CA ILE A 136 9.42 -3.63 15.33
C ILE A 136 8.00 -3.29 14.87
N SER A 137 7.49 -2.10 15.21
CA SER A 137 6.16 -1.65 14.78
C SER A 137 6.07 -1.55 13.25
N ASN A 138 7.08 -0.98 12.59
CA ASN A 138 7.15 -0.93 11.13
C ASN A 138 7.37 -2.30 10.50
N PHE A 139 8.18 -3.16 11.12
CA PHE A 139 8.38 -4.51 10.64
C PHE A 139 7.06 -5.30 10.62
N ILE A 140 6.29 -5.25 11.72
CA ILE A 140 4.97 -5.88 11.78
C ILE A 140 4.00 -5.23 10.78
N SER A 141 4.03 -3.90 10.62
CA SER A 141 3.11 -3.20 9.73
C SER A 141 3.23 -3.65 8.26
N PHE A 142 4.42 -4.04 7.82
CA PHE A 142 4.64 -4.57 6.46
C PHE A 142 3.91 -5.91 6.23
N PHE A 143 3.81 -6.78 7.25
CA PHE A 143 3.02 -8.02 7.14
C PHE A 143 1.52 -7.74 6.92
N PHE A 144 1.04 -6.57 7.39
CA PHE A 144 -0.32 -6.10 7.17
C PHE A 144 -0.50 -5.35 5.84
N LEU A 145 0.54 -4.67 5.31
CA LEU A 145 0.45 -3.88 4.07
C LEU A 145 0.38 -4.74 2.80
N TYR A 146 1.20 -5.79 2.71
CA TYR A 146 1.39 -6.58 1.49
C TYR A 146 0.47 -7.81 1.24
N PRO A 147 -0.63 -8.08 1.98
CA PRO A 147 -1.58 -9.13 1.60
C PRO A 147 -2.23 -8.90 0.23
N SER A 148 -2.34 -7.65 -0.20
CA SER A 148 -2.80 -7.26 -1.54
C SER A 148 -1.85 -7.70 -2.66
N THR A 149 -0.60 -8.09 -2.35
CA THR A 149 0.40 -8.56 -3.32
C THR A 149 0.62 -10.07 -3.28
N PHE A 150 -0.17 -10.84 -2.53
CA PHE A 150 -0.02 -12.31 -2.48
C PHE A 150 -0.17 -12.99 -3.85
N ASN A 151 -0.92 -12.38 -4.78
CA ASN A 151 -1.09 -12.86 -6.15
C ASN A 151 -0.45 -11.89 -7.15
N LEU A 152 0.89 -11.77 -7.14
CA LEU A 152 1.64 -10.81 -7.98
C LEU A 152 1.28 -10.90 -9.47
N LEU A 153 1.12 -12.10 -10.01
CA LEU A 153 0.76 -12.30 -11.42
C LEU A 153 -0.64 -11.73 -11.73
N GLU A 154 -1.59 -11.84 -10.80
CA GLU A 154 -2.90 -11.20 -10.93
C GLU A 154 -2.83 -9.69 -10.75
N VAL A 155 -1.93 -9.17 -9.92
CA VAL A 155 -1.72 -7.71 -9.75
C VAL A 155 -1.13 -7.10 -11.02
N ALA A 156 -0.17 -7.78 -11.65
CA ALA A 156 0.45 -7.35 -12.90
C ALA A 156 -0.38 -7.63 -14.17
N ALA A 157 -1.57 -8.23 -14.03
CA ALA A 157 -2.42 -8.68 -15.14
C ALA A 157 -1.72 -9.66 -16.10
N VAL A 158 -0.75 -10.42 -15.59
CA VAL A 158 -0.28 -11.63 -16.27
C VAL A 158 -1.37 -12.69 -16.19
N ASP A 159 -1.90 -12.91 -14.99
CA ASP A 159 -3.06 -13.77 -14.77
C ASP A 159 -4.35 -12.97 -14.75
N LYS A 160 -5.47 -13.67 -14.99
CA LYS A 160 -6.80 -13.07 -14.99
C LYS A 160 -7.06 -12.48 -13.59
N PRO A 161 -7.32 -11.16 -13.50
CA PRO A 161 -7.66 -10.50 -12.26
C PRO A 161 -8.85 -11.12 -11.53
N LYS A 162 -8.69 -11.46 -10.25
CA LYS A 162 -9.79 -11.82 -9.36
C LYS A 162 -9.81 -10.92 -8.13
N LEU A 163 -11.00 -10.78 -7.54
CA LEU A 163 -11.15 -10.23 -6.20
C LEU A 163 -11.44 -11.42 -5.30
N HIS A 164 -10.61 -11.61 -4.28
CA HIS A 164 -10.69 -12.79 -3.42
C HIS A 164 -11.52 -12.50 -2.17
N LEU A 165 -12.27 -13.51 -1.72
CA LEU A 165 -12.93 -13.52 -0.43
C LEU A 165 -12.13 -14.40 0.54
N TRP A 166 -10.99 -13.87 0.99
CA TRP A 166 -10.07 -14.59 1.89
C TRP A 166 -10.58 -14.61 3.33
N GLU A 167 -10.43 -15.76 3.97
CA GLU A 167 -10.75 -15.96 5.40
C GLU A 167 -9.61 -16.64 6.16
N THR A 168 -8.40 -16.70 5.60
CA THR A 168 -7.22 -17.33 6.22
C THR A 168 -6.06 -16.35 6.39
N GLY A 169 -5.04 -16.71 7.16
CA GLY A 169 -3.83 -15.92 7.38
C GLY A 169 -4.14 -14.59 8.05
N ILE A 170 -3.45 -13.53 7.61
CA ILE A 170 -3.66 -12.15 8.09
C ILE A 170 -5.12 -11.68 7.93
N MET A 171 -5.88 -12.24 6.97
CA MET A 171 -7.29 -11.90 6.76
C MET A 171 -8.20 -12.43 7.88
N ARG A 172 -7.76 -13.44 8.65
CA ARG A 172 -8.44 -13.85 9.90
C ARG A 172 -8.31 -12.79 10.98
N ILE A 173 -7.16 -12.12 11.04
CA ILE A 173 -6.88 -11.08 12.02
C ILE A 173 -7.75 -9.87 11.72
N THR A 174 -7.77 -9.41 10.47
CA THR A 174 -8.62 -8.32 10.01
C THR A 174 -8.92 -8.46 8.52
N ARG A 175 -10.14 -8.09 8.10
CA ARG A 175 -10.50 -8.04 6.67
C ARG A 175 -9.92 -6.84 5.93
N HIS A 176 -9.30 -5.89 6.65
CA HIS A 176 -8.62 -4.71 6.08
C HIS A 176 -7.19 -4.60 6.59
N PRO A 177 -6.31 -5.57 6.28
CA PRO A 177 -4.96 -5.57 6.83
C PRO A 177 -4.17 -4.37 6.33
N GLN A 178 -4.32 -3.96 5.07
CA GLN A 178 -3.59 -2.80 4.54
C GLN A 178 -3.89 -1.50 5.28
N MET A 179 -5.13 -1.29 5.75
CA MET A 179 -5.46 -0.14 6.60
C MET A 179 -4.73 -0.23 7.94
N VAL A 180 -4.74 -1.39 8.58
CA VAL A 180 -4.07 -1.59 9.88
C VAL A 180 -2.56 -1.39 9.76
N GLY A 181 -1.94 -1.97 8.73
CA GLY A 181 -0.52 -1.79 8.43
C GLY A 181 -0.19 -0.32 8.17
N GLN A 182 -1.00 0.38 7.37
CA GLN A 182 -0.76 1.80 7.12
C GLN A 182 -0.86 2.64 8.41
N VAL A 183 -1.88 2.40 9.25
CA VAL A 183 -2.03 3.11 10.52
C VAL A 183 -0.82 2.87 11.42
N MET A 184 -0.38 1.62 11.58
CA MET A 184 0.81 1.29 12.37
C MET A 184 2.07 1.98 11.82
N TRP A 185 2.26 1.96 10.50
CA TRP A 185 3.40 2.59 9.83
C TRP A 185 3.42 4.11 10.03
N CYS A 186 2.27 4.76 9.83
CA CYS A 186 2.09 6.19 10.03
C CYS A 186 2.36 6.59 11.50
N LEU A 187 1.83 5.85 12.47
CA LEU A 187 2.06 6.12 13.89
C LEU A 187 3.54 5.96 14.25
N ALA A 188 4.21 4.91 13.79
CA ALA A 188 5.63 4.68 14.05
C ALA A 188 6.52 5.79 13.45
N HIS A 189 6.27 6.19 12.20
CA HIS A 189 7.03 7.27 11.55
C HIS A 189 6.76 8.64 12.17
N THR A 190 5.50 8.92 12.53
CA THR A 190 5.15 10.17 13.22
C THR A 190 5.84 10.24 14.57
N LEU A 191 5.82 9.15 15.34
CA LEU A 191 6.52 9.07 16.63
C LEU A 191 8.02 9.31 16.46
N TRP A 192 8.66 8.68 15.47
CA TRP A 192 10.10 8.79 15.26
C TRP A 192 10.55 10.17 14.76
N ILE A 193 9.80 10.79 13.85
CA ILE A 193 10.16 12.08 13.24
C ILE A 193 9.72 13.25 14.12
N GLY A 194 8.50 13.19 14.64
CA GLY A 194 7.99 14.10 15.66
C GLY A 194 7.75 15.54 15.23
N ASN A 195 7.45 15.81 13.96
CA ASN A 195 7.13 17.15 13.45
C ASN A 195 5.76 17.24 12.76
N SER A 196 5.35 18.47 12.42
CA SER A 196 4.06 18.75 11.79
C SER A 196 3.91 18.18 10.38
N VAL A 197 4.97 18.06 9.58
CA VAL A 197 4.91 17.45 8.23
C VAL A 197 4.63 15.95 8.32
N ALA A 198 5.31 15.22 9.21
CA ALA A 198 5.04 13.81 9.46
C ALA A 198 3.62 13.59 10.02
N ALA A 199 3.15 14.47 10.90
CA ALA A 199 1.78 14.43 11.40
C ALA A 199 0.76 14.65 10.26
N ALA A 200 0.97 15.66 9.40
CA ALA A 200 0.10 15.95 8.25
C ALA A 200 0.06 14.77 7.26
N ALA A 201 1.22 14.23 6.91
CA ALA A 201 1.33 13.05 6.05
C ALA A 201 0.55 11.86 6.63
N SER A 202 0.72 11.60 7.94
CA SER A 202 0.05 10.50 8.61
C SER A 202 -1.45 10.69 8.74
N VAL A 203 -1.93 11.89 9.07
CA VAL A 203 -3.37 12.18 9.10
C VAL A 203 -3.98 11.99 7.72
N GLY A 204 -3.35 12.50 6.66
CA GLY A 204 -3.82 12.31 5.29
C GLY A 204 -3.88 10.84 4.87
N LEU A 205 -2.80 10.08 5.10
CA LEU A 205 -2.72 8.66 4.74
C LEU A 205 -3.68 7.80 5.58
N ILE A 206 -3.77 8.03 6.89
CA ILE A 206 -4.74 7.33 7.75
C ILE A 206 -6.17 7.63 7.26
N GLY A 207 -6.49 8.89 6.99
CA GLY A 207 -7.79 9.30 6.44
C GLY A 207 -8.12 8.57 5.13
N HIS A 208 -7.15 8.51 4.20
CA HIS A 208 -7.30 7.77 2.95
C HIS A 208 -7.57 6.28 3.18
N HIS A 209 -6.84 5.62 4.09
CA HIS A 209 -7.01 4.19 4.34
C HIS A 209 -8.29 3.87 5.11
N LEU A 210 -8.74 4.74 6.01
CA LEU A 210 -10.07 4.64 6.65
C LEU A 210 -11.19 4.78 5.62
N PHE A 211 -11.08 5.72 4.68
CA PHE A 211 -11.99 5.79 3.54
C PHE A 211 -11.92 4.52 2.68
N GLY A 212 -10.71 3.98 2.48
CA GLY A 212 -10.44 2.74 1.76
C GLY A 212 -11.18 1.53 2.35
N VAL A 213 -11.37 1.48 3.67
CA VAL A 213 -12.16 0.44 4.35
C VAL A 213 -13.60 0.45 3.85
N TRP A 214 -14.26 1.60 3.93
CA TRP A 214 -15.65 1.75 3.46
C TRP A 214 -15.75 1.48 1.96
N ASN A 215 -14.90 2.11 1.15
CA ASN A 215 -14.96 1.98 -0.30
C ASN A 215 -14.65 0.54 -0.74
N GLY A 216 -13.74 -0.15 -0.06
CA GLY A 216 -13.42 -1.56 -0.27
C GLY A 216 -14.61 -2.47 0.01
N ASP A 217 -15.20 -2.35 1.21
CA ASP A 217 -16.40 -3.13 1.60
C ASP A 217 -17.56 -2.86 0.64
N ARG A 218 -17.77 -1.60 0.24
CA ARG A 218 -18.80 -1.22 -0.75
C ARG A 218 -18.61 -1.93 -2.09
N ARG A 219 -17.39 -1.89 -2.65
CA ARG A 219 -17.08 -2.54 -3.94
C ARG A 219 -17.25 -4.06 -3.86
N LEU A 220 -16.80 -4.69 -2.76
CA LEU A 220 -17.00 -6.12 -2.56
C LEU A 220 -18.48 -6.47 -2.43
N LYS A 221 -19.27 -5.66 -1.71
CA LYS A 221 -20.72 -5.83 -1.59
C LYS A 221 -21.43 -5.72 -2.93
N THR A 222 -21.13 -4.69 -3.72
CA THR A 222 -21.73 -4.49 -5.05
C THR A 222 -21.46 -5.69 -5.97
N ARG A 223 -20.28 -6.30 -5.88
CA ARG A 223 -19.87 -7.39 -6.76
C ARG A 223 -20.32 -8.77 -6.31
N TYR A 224 -20.28 -9.05 -5.01
CA TYR A 224 -20.47 -10.38 -4.44
C TYR A 224 -21.75 -10.55 -3.61
N GLY A 225 -22.51 -9.48 -3.40
CA GLY A 225 -23.84 -9.54 -2.78
C GLY A 225 -23.83 -10.26 -1.41
N GLU A 226 -24.59 -11.33 -1.30
CA GLU A 226 -24.72 -12.13 -0.07
C GLU A 226 -23.43 -12.87 0.31
N ALA A 227 -22.59 -13.26 -0.67
CA ALA A 227 -21.33 -13.93 -0.38
C ALA A 227 -20.39 -13.03 0.43
N PHE A 228 -20.41 -11.71 0.14
CA PHE A 228 -19.66 -10.74 0.95
C PHE A 228 -20.27 -10.52 2.33
N ASP A 229 -21.61 -10.50 2.47
CA ASP A 229 -22.25 -10.39 3.80
C ASP A 229 -21.87 -11.57 4.71
N ALA A 230 -21.85 -12.77 4.13
CA ALA A 230 -21.42 -13.96 4.84
C ALA A 230 -19.96 -13.86 5.30
N LEU A 231 -19.05 -13.34 4.47
CA LEU A 231 -17.66 -13.08 4.88
C LEU A 231 -17.60 -12.00 5.97
N LYS A 232 -18.35 -10.91 5.81
CA LYS A 232 -18.38 -9.78 6.73
C LYS A 232 -18.88 -10.21 8.12
N SER A 233 -19.86 -11.11 8.21
CA SER A 233 -20.36 -11.62 9.49
C SER A 233 -19.32 -12.48 10.24
N ARG A 234 -18.39 -13.11 9.52
CA ARG A 234 -17.30 -13.94 10.11
C ARG A 234 -15.98 -13.20 10.33
N THR A 235 -15.86 -11.94 9.90
CA THR A 235 -14.60 -11.19 9.95
C THR A 235 -14.78 -9.83 10.63
N SER A 236 -13.68 -9.10 10.85
CA SER A 236 -13.70 -7.78 11.49
C SER A 236 -12.74 -6.81 10.80
N VAL A 237 -13.02 -5.51 10.87
CA VAL A 237 -12.04 -4.44 10.54
C VAL A 237 -11.03 -4.29 11.67
N ILE A 238 -11.49 -4.35 12.92
CA ILE A 238 -10.65 -4.28 14.11
C ILE A 238 -9.87 -5.60 14.23
N PRO A 239 -8.52 -5.57 14.28
CA PRO A 239 -7.69 -6.75 14.46
C PRO A 239 -8.17 -7.63 15.62
N PHE A 240 -8.18 -8.95 15.39
CA PHE A 240 -8.55 -10.01 16.34
C PHE A 240 -9.99 -10.01 16.87
N ALA A 241 -10.77 -8.94 16.68
CA ALA A 241 -12.12 -8.85 17.27
C ALA A 241 -13.04 -10.02 16.85
N ALA A 242 -13.04 -10.42 15.57
CA ALA A 242 -13.84 -11.57 15.13
C ALA A 242 -13.39 -12.90 15.74
N ILE A 243 -12.10 -13.04 16.08
CA ILE A 243 -11.56 -14.22 16.74
C ILE A 243 -11.99 -14.24 18.21
N LEU A 244 -11.88 -13.10 18.90
CA LEU A 244 -12.30 -12.93 20.28
C LEU A 244 -13.82 -13.12 20.45
N ASP A 245 -14.61 -12.62 19.51
CA ASP A 245 -16.07 -12.84 19.45
C ASP A 245 -16.43 -14.31 19.12
N GLY A 246 -15.46 -15.12 18.72
CA GLY A 246 -15.67 -16.50 18.29
C GLY A 246 -16.32 -16.68 16.91
N ARG A 247 -16.55 -15.60 16.16
CA ARG A 247 -17.10 -15.60 14.77
C ARG A 247 -16.07 -16.12 13.77
N GLN A 248 -14.78 -15.88 14.02
CA GLN A 248 -13.64 -16.44 13.31
C GLN A 248 -12.94 -17.45 14.22
N LYS A 249 -12.60 -18.64 13.70
CA LYS A 249 -11.94 -19.69 14.48
C LYS A 249 -10.49 -19.85 14.01
N LEU A 250 -9.58 -20.03 14.96
CA LEU A 250 -8.19 -20.39 14.68
C LEU A 250 -8.07 -21.92 14.67
N PRO A 251 -7.74 -22.56 13.53
CA PRO A 251 -7.44 -23.98 13.50
C PRO A 251 -6.17 -24.29 14.31
N LYS A 252 -5.98 -25.53 14.76
CA LYS A 252 -4.81 -25.92 15.57
C LYS A 252 -3.48 -25.62 14.88
N ASP A 253 -3.47 -25.68 13.55
CA ASP A 253 -2.31 -25.45 12.70
C ASP A 253 -2.34 -24.11 11.95
N TYR A 254 -3.05 -23.11 12.49
CA TYR A 254 -3.14 -21.77 11.90
C TYR A 254 -1.79 -21.12 11.61
N TYR A 255 -0.74 -21.46 12.39
CA TYR A 255 0.60 -20.93 12.19
C TYR A 255 1.18 -21.25 10.81
N LYS A 256 0.76 -22.36 10.17
CA LYS A 256 1.13 -22.69 8.79
C LYS A 256 0.61 -21.70 7.76
N GLU A 257 -0.43 -20.92 8.10
CA GLU A 257 -0.94 -19.86 7.24
C GLU A 257 0.07 -18.70 7.12
N PHE A 258 1.00 -18.56 8.08
CA PHE A 258 2.03 -17.52 8.11
C PHE A 258 3.42 -18.02 7.70
N ILE A 259 3.62 -19.33 7.59
CA ILE A 259 4.86 -19.95 7.10
C ILE A 259 4.67 -20.30 5.62
N ARG A 260 4.61 -19.27 4.78
CA ARG A 260 4.41 -19.40 3.32
C ARG A 260 5.38 -18.52 2.56
N LEU A 261 5.68 -18.90 1.32
CA LEU A 261 6.64 -18.17 0.49
C LEU A 261 6.34 -16.66 0.42
N PRO A 262 5.09 -16.18 0.24
CA PRO A 262 4.83 -14.74 0.23
C PRO A 262 5.23 -14.02 1.52
N TYR A 263 5.09 -14.64 2.70
CA TYR A 263 5.55 -14.04 3.95
C TYR A 263 7.07 -14.04 4.09
N LEU A 264 7.76 -15.06 3.57
CA LEU A 264 9.22 -15.05 3.47
C LEU A 264 9.69 -13.92 2.54
N THR A 265 9.02 -13.74 1.40
CA THR A 265 9.29 -12.63 0.48
C THR A 265 9.03 -11.28 1.14
N ILE A 266 7.90 -11.10 1.85
CA ILE A 266 7.62 -9.86 2.61
C ILE A 266 8.71 -9.60 3.65
N THR A 267 9.17 -10.64 4.35
CA THR A 267 10.27 -10.50 5.33
C THR A 267 11.53 -9.97 4.66
N ALA A 268 11.94 -10.59 3.54
CA ALA A 268 13.12 -10.16 2.79
C ALA A 268 12.96 -8.73 2.22
N LEU A 269 11.79 -8.38 1.69
CA LEU A 269 11.48 -7.04 1.20
C LEU A 269 11.49 -6.00 2.32
N THR A 270 10.98 -6.33 3.49
CA THR A 270 10.95 -5.43 4.66
C THR A 270 12.36 -5.13 5.15
N LEU A 271 13.20 -6.15 5.28
CA LEU A 271 14.61 -5.99 5.62
C LEU A 271 15.37 -5.22 4.53
N GLY A 272 15.12 -5.55 3.27
CA GLY A 272 15.69 -4.83 2.12
C GLY A 272 15.32 -3.35 2.12
N ALA A 273 14.06 -3.01 2.37
CA ALA A 273 13.60 -1.63 2.49
C ALA A 273 14.27 -0.89 3.65
N TYR A 274 14.45 -1.55 4.80
CA TYR A 274 15.17 -0.98 5.93
C TYR A 274 16.63 -0.64 5.57
N PHE A 275 17.36 -1.58 4.96
CA PHE A 275 18.75 -1.34 4.55
C PHE A 275 18.88 -0.35 3.38
N ALA A 276 17.89 -0.30 2.50
CA ALA A 276 17.83 0.64 1.38
C ALA A 276 17.35 2.04 1.79
N HIS A 277 16.88 2.23 3.03
CA HIS A 277 16.30 3.50 3.47
C HIS A 277 17.25 4.71 3.26
N PRO A 278 18.57 4.63 3.54
CA PRO A 278 19.51 5.71 3.22
C PRO A 278 19.63 5.98 1.71
N ILE A 279 19.56 4.94 0.88
CA ILE A 279 19.61 5.06 -0.58
C ILE A 279 18.35 5.75 -1.09
N MET A 280 17.17 5.37 -0.57
CA MET A 280 15.91 6.03 -0.92
C MET A 280 15.94 7.53 -0.60
N GLN A 281 16.52 7.91 0.54
CA GLN A 281 16.71 9.31 0.92
C GLN A 281 17.66 10.05 -0.04
N ALA A 282 18.79 9.44 -0.38
CA ALA A 282 19.75 10.02 -1.31
C ALA A 282 19.19 10.17 -2.74
N SER A 283 18.51 9.15 -3.25
CA SER A 283 17.86 9.19 -4.56
C SER A 283 16.77 10.25 -4.64
N SER A 284 15.93 10.35 -3.59
CA SER A 284 14.88 11.38 -3.49
C SER A 284 15.46 12.80 -3.53
N PHE A 285 16.58 13.01 -2.83
CA PHE A 285 17.24 14.32 -2.77
C PHE A 285 17.68 14.83 -4.15
N ASN A 286 18.13 13.93 -5.05
CA ASN A 286 18.55 14.29 -6.41
C ASN A 286 17.41 14.75 -7.32
N LEU A 287 16.16 14.51 -6.93
CA LEU A 287 14.99 14.95 -7.71
C LEU A 287 14.61 16.40 -7.43
N HIS A 288 15.02 16.95 -6.28
CA HIS A 288 14.68 18.31 -5.85
C HIS A 288 13.17 18.61 -5.84
N TRP A 289 12.35 17.58 -5.60
CA TRP A 289 10.90 17.69 -5.42
C TRP A 289 10.53 18.09 -4.00
#